data_AF-A0AA37F8P6-F1
#
_entry.id   AF-A0AA37F8P6-F1
#
_cell.length_a   1.000
_cell.length_b   1.000
_cell.length_c   1.000
_cell.angle_alpha   90.00
_cell.angle_beta   90.00
_cell.angle_gamma   90.00
#
_symmetry.space_group_name_H-M   'P 1'
#
loop_
_entity.id
_entity.type
_entity.pdbx_description
1 polymer ?
#
loop_
_entity_poly.entity_id
_entity_poly.type
_entity_poly.pdbx_seq_one_letter_code
_entity_poly.pdbx_strand_id
1 'polypeptide(L)'
;MFRDLISLGQARELASRYLRVSVGTEEVNVLDSVGRISSEHVFSGVATPPFDRSTVDGFAVRSADLQSASPDSPVALKVYAEQRIGREAVTLPQGKYCVRIDTGAQMPYGSDAVVMLEETEESGGTVYFRRPPARWQNVAMRGSDTSPGQLVLRRGDLIGWGHVAHLSSIGIDMVRVLAQLRVGIISTGDELLVPGQEHSGPGIYDSNGPALFSLFSSYRGILPRYYGPVRDSEDEIGRALQRSMAENHITVVSGGTSVGRHDLVREIVARMEPGIVFHGIRVRPGMPTLLALNGDHPVIGLPGFPVSSTMMLTAVFLEPILRCAGYSTNQPLLQATMARAVSPSEGKTLLVPVKVTGKPGRMLAHPIQGLSGSISRLADVDGFVELDSPVGAGESVGVRLYRQNLGGGEGIVACSVRHAMKHFSAQIGGLRVVPMEEQAALDALRRGEAEMCVASTQTGEFRTVAVVEEGIDMVSFGNTETIISPLLWEDEEQIARYLQGKALFHATSEDEAAALARRMGCSYLRYSGGEGRWKVSHYLLSRGDGAWGH
;
A
#
# COMPACT_ATOMS: atom_id res chain seq x y z
N MET A 1 25.95 19.08 -25.82
CA MET A 1 24.68 19.84 -25.98
C MET A 1 23.69 18.88 -26.64
N PHE A 2 22.53 18.61 -26.03
CA PHE A 2 21.49 17.77 -26.65
C PHE A 2 21.07 18.44 -27.95
N ARG A 3 21.13 17.71 -29.07
CA ARG A 3 20.85 18.31 -30.39
C ARG A 3 19.36 18.63 -30.54
N ASP A 4 18.48 17.78 -30.01
CA ASP A 4 17.03 18.00 -29.93
C ASP A 4 16.46 17.30 -28.68
N LEU A 5 15.88 18.06 -27.74
CA LEU A 5 15.20 17.47 -26.58
C LEU A 5 13.74 17.17 -26.96
N ILE A 6 13.29 15.93 -26.75
CA ILE A 6 11.90 15.53 -26.99
C ILE A 6 11.00 15.87 -25.81
N SER A 7 9.68 16.00 -26.04
CA SER A 7 8.71 16.18 -24.95
C SER A 7 8.53 14.90 -24.13
N LEU A 8 8.00 15.02 -22.90
CA LEU A 8 7.68 13.86 -22.07
C LEU A 8 6.67 12.93 -22.74
N GLY A 9 5.67 13.50 -23.44
CA GLY A 9 4.68 12.75 -24.22
C GLY A 9 5.31 11.94 -25.35
N GLN A 10 6.21 12.55 -26.13
CA GLN A 10 6.96 11.86 -27.18
C GLN A 10 7.83 10.72 -26.63
N ALA A 11 8.47 10.94 -25.47
CA ALA A 11 9.26 9.90 -24.83
C ALA A 11 8.41 8.68 -24.45
N ARG A 12 7.20 8.90 -23.91
CA ARG A 12 6.24 7.83 -23.58
C ARG A 12 5.73 7.08 -24.80
N GLU A 13 5.47 7.80 -25.89
CA GLU A 13 5.04 7.21 -27.16
C GLU A 13 6.14 6.32 -27.74
N LEU A 14 7.38 6.83 -27.81
CA LEU A 14 8.53 6.06 -28.28
C LEU A 14 8.83 4.87 -27.37
N ALA A 15 8.81 5.06 -26.04
CA ALA A 15 8.97 3.96 -25.10
C ALA A 15 7.88 2.89 -25.31
N SER A 16 6.62 3.28 -25.48
CA SER A 16 5.51 2.36 -25.74
C SER A 16 5.61 1.64 -27.10
N ARG A 17 6.24 2.28 -28.08
CA ARG A 17 6.45 1.71 -29.41
C ARG A 17 7.59 0.69 -29.43
N TYR A 18 8.69 0.98 -28.74
CA TYR A 18 9.92 0.18 -28.84
C TYR A 18 10.14 -0.79 -27.67
N LEU A 19 9.54 -0.55 -26.50
CA LEU A 19 9.48 -1.55 -25.42
C LEU A 19 8.33 -2.52 -25.69
N ARG A 20 8.59 -3.48 -26.60
CA ARG A 20 7.66 -4.55 -26.98
C ARG A 20 8.32 -5.90 -26.83
N VAL A 21 8.56 -6.29 -25.59
CA VAL A 21 9.06 -7.63 -25.27
C VAL A 21 7.88 -8.57 -25.10
N SER A 22 7.91 -9.71 -25.79
CA SER A 22 7.02 -10.83 -25.49
C SER A 22 7.71 -11.80 -24.56
N VAL A 23 7.08 -12.09 -23.43
CA VAL A 23 7.45 -13.23 -22.60
C VAL A 23 6.73 -14.48 -23.10
N GLY A 24 7.35 -15.64 -22.89
CA GLY A 24 6.68 -16.93 -23.11
C GLY A 24 5.63 -17.23 -22.04
N THR A 25 5.22 -18.47 -21.96
CA THR A 25 4.35 -18.99 -20.90
C THR A 25 5.09 -20.06 -20.11
N GLU A 26 4.69 -20.25 -18.86
CA GLU A 26 5.17 -21.34 -18.01
C GLU A 26 4.03 -21.89 -17.15
N GLU A 27 4.19 -23.09 -16.66
CA GLU A 27 3.23 -23.75 -15.78
C GLU A 27 3.76 -23.72 -14.36
N VAL A 28 2.94 -23.25 -13.41
CA VAL A 28 3.31 -23.13 -12.00
C VAL A 28 2.26 -23.79 -11.13
N ASN A 29 2.65 -24.19 -9.92
CA ASN A 29 1.68 -24.63 -8.93
C ASN A 29 0.68 -23.49 -8.63
N VAL A 30 -0.58 -23.84 -8.45
CA VAL A 30 -1.67 -22.88 -8.20
C VAL A 30 -1.38 -21.99 -6.99
N LEU A 31 -0.66 -22.49 -5.97
CA LEU A 31 -0.28 -21.72 -4.79
C LEU A 31 0.80 -20.67 -5.09
N ASP A 32 1.66 -20.92 -6.07
CA ASP A 32 2.72 -20.00 -6.52
C ASP A 32 2.24 -19.00 -7.58
N SER A 33 0.97 -19.10 -8.00
CA SER A 33 0.42 -18.30 -9.09
C SER A 33 -0.06 -16.90 -8.66
N VAL A 34 -0.19 -16.62 -7.36
CA VAL A 34 -0.68 -15.33 -6.87
C VAL A 34 0.23 -14.18 -7.35
N GLY A 35 -0.39 -13.15 -7.92
CA GLY A 35 0.29 -11.98 -8.48
C GLY A 35 0.88 -12.20 -9.88
N ARG A 36 0.74 -13.41 -10.46
CA ARG A 36 1.07 -13.72 -11.86
C ARG A 36 -0.12 -13.45 -12.77
N ILE A 37 0.13 -13.37 -14.08
CA ILE A 37 -0.90 -13.13 -15.09
C ILE A 37 -1.26 -14.47 -15.77
N SER A 38 -2.54 -14.80 -15.83
CA SER A 38 -3.00 -16.01 -16.54
C SER A 38 -2.68 -15.94 -18.02
N SER A 39 -2.11 -17.00 -18.59
CA SER A 39 -1.80 -17.05 -20.01
C SER A 39 -2.94 -17.62 -20.87
N GLU A 40 -3.95 -18.22 -20.24
CA GLU A 40 -5.08 -18.88 -20.90
C GLU A 40 -6.40 -18.71 -20.13
N HIS A 41 -7.51 -19.04 -20.78
CA HIS A 41 -8.80 -19.16 -20.12
C HIS A 41 -8.87 -20.53 -19.44
N VAL A 42 -9.31 -20.54 -18.18
CA VAL A 42 -9.55 -21.78 -17.43
C VAL A 42 -11.04 -21.96 -17.24
N PHE A 43 -11.55 -23.11 -17.64
CA PHE A 43 -12.96 -23.48 -17.50
C PHE A 43 -13.09 -24.63 -16.50
N SER A 44 -14.16 -24.65 -15.71
CA SER A 44 -14.41 -25.75 -14.79
C SER A 44 -14.75 -27.04 -15.55
N GLY A 45 -14.04 -28.13 -15.28
CA GLY A 45 -14.42 -29.47 -15.74
C GLY A 45 -15.45 -30.16 -14.86
N VAL A 46 -15.71 -29.61 -13.66
CA VAL A 46 -16.56 -30.23 -12.63
C VAL A 46 -17.67 -29.29 -12.18
N ALA A 47 -18.66 -29.87 -11.50
CA ALA A 47 -19.69 -29.11 -10.82
C ALA A 47 -19.27 -28.85 -9.36
N THR A 48 -19.55 -27.66 -8.86
CA THR A 48 -19.41 -27.30 -7.45
C THR A 48 -20.77 -26.81 -6.94
N PRO A 49 -21.39 -27.46 -5.93
CA PRO A 49 -21.00 -28.77 -5.40
C PRO A 49 -21.14 -29.89 -6.46
N PRO A 50 -20.42 -31.03 -6.33
CA PRO A 50 -20.44 -32.11 -7.32
C PRO A 50 -21.70 -32.98 -7.29
N PHE A 51 -22.52 -32.83 -6.25
CA PHE A 51 -23.79 -33.50 -6.02
C PHE A 51 -24.72 -32.57 -5.23
N ASP A 52 -26.02 -32.87 -5.22
CA ASP A 52 -26.98 -32.17 -4.37
C ASP A 52 -26.61 -32.45 -2.90
N ARG A 53 -26.48 -31.40 -2.09
CA ARG A 53 -26.07 -31.52 -0.68
C ARG A 53 -26.95 -30.71 0.24
N SER A 54 -27.04 -31.15 1.49
CA SER A 54 -27.72 -30.36 2.53
C SER A 54 -26.97 -29.06 2.82
N THR A 55 -27.69 -27.97 3.05
CA THR A 55 -27.14 -26.70 3.54
C THR A 55 -27.21 -26.55 5.06
N VAL A 56 -27.85 -27.51 5.75
CA VAL A 56 -28.09 -27.50 7.20
C VAL A 56 -27.96 -28.91 7.80
N ASP A 57 -27.79 -29.00 9.10
CA ASP A 57 -27.97 -30.26 9.82
C ASP A 57 -29.47 -30.51 9.99
N GLY A 58 -29.93 -31.75 9.78
CA GLY A 58 -31.36 -32.00 9.80
C GLY A 58 -31.79 -33.39 9.41
N PHE A 59 -32.99 -33.46 8.83
CA PHE A 59 -33.60 -34.69 8.33
C PHE A 59 -33.97 -34.54 6.86
N ALA A 60 -33.33 -35.34 6.01
CA ALA A 60 -33.67 -35.49 4.62
C ALA A 60 -34.97 -36.29 4.48
N VAL A 61 -35.92 -35.74 3.72
CA VAL A 61 -37.29 -36.24 3.60
C VAL A 61 -37.77 -36.19 2.15
N ARG A 62 -38.84 -36.93 1.85
CA ARG A 62 -39.70 -36.65 0.70
C ARG A 62 -40.69 -35.59 1.16
N SER A 63 -40.60 -34.38 0.64
CA SER A 63 -41.53 -33.27 0.91
C SER A 63 -43.01 -33.66 0.77
N ALA A 64 -43.32 -34.56 -0.16
CA ALA A 64 -44.66 -35.10 -0.34
C ALA A 64 -45.21 -35.84 0.90
N ASP A 65 -44.34 -36.53 1.65
CA ASP A 65 -44.74 -37.31 2.83
C ASP A 65 -45.12 -36.40 4.03
N LEU A 66 -44.75 -35.12 3.96
CA LEU A 66 -45.00 -34.13 5.02
C LEU A 66 -46.11 -33.13 4.68
N GLN A 67 -46.83 -33.26 3.55
CA GLN A 67 -47.82 -32.27 3.11
C GLN A 67 -48.92 -31.98 4.15
N SER A 68 -49.29 -32.96 4.97
CA SER A 68 -50.31 -32.81 6.01
C SER A 68 -49.77 -32.33 7.36
N ALA A 69 -48.46 -32.07 7.49
CA ALA A 69 -47.85 -31.66 8.74
C ALA A 69 -48.35 -30.29 9.19
N SER A 70 -48.81 -30.20 10.44
CA SER A 70 -49.18 -28.92 11.07
C SER A 70 -48.75 -28.90 12.53
N PRO A 71 -48.73 -27.71 13.19
CA PRO A 71 -48.39 -27.62 14.61
C PRO A 71 -49.27 -28.51 15.50
N ASP A 72 -50.56 -28.59 15.18
CA ASP A 72 -51.57 -29.37 15.92
C ASP A 72 -51.61 -30.85 15.50
N SER A 73 -51.09 -31.18 14.31
CA SER A 73 -51.03 -32.55 13.78
C SER A 73 -49.67 -32.80 13.12
N PRO A 74 -48.61 -33.02 13.93
CA PRO A 74 -47.29 -33.29 13.38
C PRO A 74 -47.27 -34.64 12.65
N VAL A 75 -46.55 -34.70 11.53
CA VAL A 75 -46.27 -35.96 10.86
C VAL A 75 -45.05 -36.61 11.51
N ALA A 76 -45.18 -37.88 11.87
CA ALA A 76 -44.09 -38.67 12.45
C ALA A 76 -43.43 -39.56 11.39
N LEU A 77 -42.12 -39.45 11.23
CA LEU A 77 -41.30 -40.32 10.37
C LEU A 77 -40.22 -41.01 11.20
N LYS A 78 -39.95 -42.30 10.92
CA LYS A 78 -38.88 -43.04 11.60
C LYS A 78 -37.53 -42.74 10.96
N VAL A 79 -36.49 -42.52 11.77
CA VAL A 79 -35.12 -42.39 11.27
C VAL A 79 -34.68 -43.75 10.72
N TYR A 80 -34.43 -43.81 9.42
CA TYR A 80 -33.99 -45.03 8.74
C TYR A 80 -32.47 -45.21 8.79
N ALA A 81 -31.74 -44.14 8.56
CA ALA A 81 -30.28 -44.12 8.49
C ALA A 81 -29.72 -42.72 8.82
N GLU A 82 -28.39 -42.63 8.89
CA GLU A 82 -27.65 -41.37 8.95
C GLU A 82 -26.81 -41.18 7.68
N GLN A 83 -26.88 -40.00 7.09
CA GLN A 83 -26.11 -39.57 5.93
C GLN A 83 -25.06 -38.55 6.36
N ARG A 84 -23.81 -39.01 6.46
CA ARG A 84 -22.69 -38.17 6.90
C ARG A 84 -21.91 -37.60 5.72
N ILE A 85 -21.21 -36.49 5.97
CA ILE A 85 -20.32 -35.88 4.98
C ILE A 85 -19.22 -36.87 4.55
N GLY A 86 -18.91 -36.89 3.25
CA GLY A 86 -17.89 -37.78 2.68
C GLY A 86 -18.29 -39.26 2.57
N ARG A 87 -19.57 -39.61 2.82
CA ARG A 87 -20.11 -40.95 2.60
C ARG A 87 -21.00 -40.98 1.36
N GLU A 88 -21.09 -42.14 0.72
CA GLU A 88 -22.02 -42.37 -0.38
C GLU A 88 -23.47 -42.16 0.07
N ALA A 89 -24.30 -41.69 -0.86
CA ALA A 89 -25.72 -41.45 -0.58
C ALA A 89 -26.47 -42.76 -0.30
N VAL A 90 -27.13 -42.84 0.85
CA VAL A 90 -28.09 -43.91 1.14
C VAL A 90 -29.37 -43.71 0.31
N THR A 91 -30.12 -44.79 0.09
CA THR A 91 -31.44 -44.70 -0.55
C THR A 91 -32.52 -44.60 0.52
N LEU A 92 -33.34 -43.56 0.45
CA LEU A 92 -34.50 -43.38 1.35
C LEU A 92 -35.62 -44.34 0.91
N PRO A 93 -35.98 -45.36 1.71
CA PRO A 93 -37.06 -46.29 1.37
C PRO A 93 -38.41 -45.57 1.24
N GLN A 94 -39.35 -46.21 0.56
CA GLN A 94 -40.75 -45.76 0.55
C GLN A 94 -41.39 -45.94 1.93
N GLY A 95 -42.38 -45.10 2.26
CA GLY A 95 -43.09 -45.13 3.54
C GLY A 95 -42.64 -44.03 4.50
N LYS A 96 -43.03 -44.15 5.78
CA LYS A 96 -42.83 -43.10 6.79
C LYS A 96 -41.41 -43.10 7.37
N TYR A 97 -40.43 -42.74 6.53
CA TYR A 97 -39.02 -42.71 6.89
C TYR A 97 -38.38 -41.36 6.59
N CYS A 98 -37.39 -40.99 7.39
CA CYS A 98 -36.47 -39.89 7.12
C CYS A 98 -35.02 -40.39 7.30
N VAL A 99 -34.06 -39.61 6.80
CA VAL A 99 -32.62 -39.86 7.02
C VAL A 99 -32.04 -38.66 7.74
N ARG A 100 -31.39 -38.88 8.88
CA ARG A 100 -30.63 -37.81 9.55
C ARG A 100 -29.45 -37.43 8.65
N ILE A 101 -29.20 -36.15 8.43
CA ILE A 101 -28.21 -35.68 7.47
C ILE A 101 -27.39 -34.53 8.04
N ASP A 102 -26.07 -34.60 7.81
CA ASP A 102 -25.14 -33.52 8.17
C ASP A 102 -25.10 -32.43 7.09
N THR A 103 -24.75 -31.21 7.47
CA THR A 103 -24.46 -30.10 6.56
C THR A 103 -23.36 -30.49 5.58
N GLY A 104 -23.60 -30.26 4.29
CA GLY A 104 -22.68 -30.60 3.22
C GLY A 104 -22.67 -32.06 2.81
N ALA A 105 -23.39 -32.95 3.49
CA ALA A 105 -23.55 -34.33 3.07
C ALA A 105 -24.42 -34.44 1.82
N GLN A 106 -24.14 -35.44 0.98
CA GLN A 106 -24.89 -35.71 -0.23
C GLN A 106 -26.34 -36.07 0.10
N MET A 107 -27.31 -35.54 -0.66
CA MET A 107 -28.72 -35.87 -0.49
C MET A 107 -28.97 -37.38 -0.71
N PRO A 108 -29.68 -38.08 0.20
CA PRO A 108 -30.12 -39.45 0.01
C PRO A 108 -30.91 -39.62 -1.28
N TYR A 109 -30.76 -40.77 -1.96
CA TYR A 109 -31.57 -41.03 -3.15
C TYR A 109 -33.04 -41.14 -2.77
N GLY A 110 -33.86 -40.32 -3.44
CA GLY A 110 -35.30 -40.27 -3.24
C GLY A 110 -35.79 -39.25 -2.22
N SER A 111 -34.91 -38.52 -1.51
CA SER A 111 -35.31 -37.31 -0.78
C SER A 111 -35.27 -36.08 -1.70
N ASP A 112 -35.99 -35.03 -1.32
CA ASP A 112 -36.04 -33.78 -2.09
C ASP A 112 -36.08 -32.52 -1.21
N ALA A 113 -35.95 -32.64 0.11
CA ALA A 113 -35.84 -31.50 1.04
C ALA A 113 -35.12 -31.91 2.33
N VAL A 114 -34.60 -30.93 3.07
CA VAL A 114 -34.05 -31.11 4.42
C VAL A 114 -34.75 -30.17 5.40
N VAL A 115 -35.30 -30.72 6.49
CA VAL A 115 -35.84 -29.92 7.61
C VAL A 115 -34.78 -29.81 8.69
N MET A 116 -34.55 -28.61 9.19
CA MET A 116 -33.53 -28.30 10.20
C MET A 116 -33.78 -29.06 11.51
N LEU A 117 -32.73 -29.46 12.21
CA LEU A 117 -32.85 -30.12 13.52
C LEU A 117 -33.70 -29.29 14.49
N GLU A 118 -33.48 -27.97 14.49
CA GLU A 118 -34.14 -26.98 15.34
C GLU A 118 -35.65 -26.86 15.08
N GLU A 119 -36.12 -27.30 13.91
CA GLU A 119 -37.53 -27.28 13.51
C GLU A 119 -38.25 -28.62 13.78
N THR A 120 -37.54 -29.57 14.39
CA THR A 120 -38.05 -30.93 14.61
C THR A 120 -37.90 -31.38 16.06
N GLU A 121 -38.76 -32.31 16.47
CA GLU A 121 -38.63 -33.00 17.76
C GLU A 121 -38.34 -34.47 17.49
N GLU A 122 -37.34 -35.04 18.15
CA GLU A 122 -37.03 -36.47 18.03
C GLU A 122 -37.24 -37.19 19.36
N SER A 123 -37.92 -38.33 19.30
CA SER A 123 -38.09 -39.23 20.45
C SER A 123 -38.14 -40.68 20.00
N GLY A 124 -37.31 -41.53 20.61
CA GLY A 124 -37.31 -42.98 20.35
C GLY A 124 -36.99 -43.36 18.89
N GLY A 125 -36.16 -42.59 18.19
CA GLY A 125 -35.82 -42.81 16.77
C GLY A 125 -36.94 -42.43 15.78
N THR A 126 -37.92 -41.66 16.24
CA THR A 126 -38.98 -41.07 15.42
C THR A 126 -38.92 -39.56 15.52
N VAL A 127 -39.04 -38.89 14.39
CA VAL A 127 -38.97 -37.43 14.25
C VAL A 127 -40.35 -36.89 13.92
N TYR A 128 -40.73 -35.82 14.61
CA TYR A 128 -42.02 -35.14 14.46
C TYR A 128 -41.82 -33.82 13.72
N PHE A 129 -42.48 -33.70 12.57
CA PHE A 129 -42.44 -32.55 11.70
C PHE A 129 -43.76 -31.76 11.84
N ARG A 130 -43.66 -30.49 12.22
CA ARG A 130 -44.82 -29.61 12.47
C ARG A 130 -45.19 -28.71 11.28
N ARG A 131 -44.39 -28.72 10.21
CA ARG A 131 -44.60 -27.93 9.00
C ARG A 131 -44.13 -28.71 7.76
N PRO A 132 -44.80 -28.57 6.61
CA PRO A 132 -44.31 -29.14 5.36
C PRO A 132 -43.13 -28.30 4.84
N PRO A 133 -41.98 -28.91 4.50
CA PRO A 133 -40.93 -28.19 3.78
C PRO A 133 -41.31 -27.97 2.32
N ALA A 134 -40.82 -26.89 1.72
CA ALA A 134 -40.85 -26.73 0.28
C ALA A 134 -39.92 -27.76 -0.39
N ARG A 135 -40.26 -28.19 -1.61
CA ARG A 135 -39.35 -29.01 -2.40
C ARG A 135 -38.04 -28.24 -2.66
N TRP A 136 -36.92 -28.93 -2.49
CA TRP A 136 -35.55 -28.42 -2.53
C TRP A 136 -35.18 -27.41 -1.42
N GLN A 137 -36.01 -27.30 -0.39
CA GLN A 137 -35.66 -26.50 0.79
C GLN A 137 -34.39 -27.04 1.45
N ASN A 138 -33.47 -26.13 1.76
CA ASN A 138 -32.17 -26.42 2.37
C ASN A 138 -31.28 -27.39 1.56
N VAL A 139 -31.43 -27.37 0.23
CA VAL A 139 -30.59 -28.17 -0.69
C VAL A 139 -29.80 -27.24 -1.61
N ALA A 140 -28.48 -27.37 -1.60
CA ALA A 140 -27.61 -26.80 -2.62
C ALA A 140 -27.48 -27.82 -3.76
N MET A 141 -28.08 -27.51 -4.90
CA MET A 141 -28.06 -28.38 -6.07
C MET A 141 -26.66 -28.51 -6.67
N ARG A 142 -26.39 -29.63 -7.31
CA ARG A 142 -25.16 -29.86 -8.07
C ARG A 142 -24.92 -28.72 -9.06
N GLY A 143 -23.73 -28.11 -8.98
CA GLY A 143 -23.31 -27.04 -9.88
C GLY A 143 -23.96 -25.69 -9.63
N SER A 144 -24.67 -25.50 -8.50
CA SER A 144 -25.30 -24.22 -8.15
C SER A 144 -24.31 -23.08 -7.89
N ASP A 145 -23.05 -23.40 -7.60
CA ASP A 145 -21.96 -22.43 -7.43
C ASP A 145 -21.11 -22.34 -8.71
N THR A 146 -20.57 -23.48 -9.16
CA THR A 146 -19.83 -23.56 -10.44
C THR A 146 -20.35 -24.70 -11.29
N SER A 147 -20.72 -24.39 -12.53
CA SER A 147 -21.16 -25.39 -13.50
C SER A 147 -20.00 -25.86 -14.40
N PRO A 148 -20.01 -27.12 -14.86
CA PRO A 148 -19.08 -27.56 -15.89
C PRO A 148 -19.16 -26.64 -17.13
N GLY A 149 -18.00 -26.27 -17.68
CA GLY A 149 -17.87 -25.33 -18.79
C GLY A 149 -17.91 -23.86 -18.39
N GLN A 150 -18.14 -23.51 -17.13
CA GLN A 150 -18.08 -22.13 -16.65
C GLN A 150 -16.65 -21.60 -16.67
N LEU A 151 -16.47 -20.37 -17.13
CA LEU A 151 -15.19 -19.66 -17.11
C LEU A 151 -14.83 -19.27 -15.67
N VAL A 152 -13.68 -19.75 -15.18
CA VAL A 152 -13.19 -19.57 -13.81
C VAL A 152 -12.09 -18.51 -13.74
N LEU A 153 -11.20 -18.49 -14.74
CA LEU A 153 -10.11 -17.52 -14.84
C LEU A 153 -9.95 -17.10 -16.29
N ARG A 154 -9.85 -15.80 -16.57
CA ARG A 154 -9.65 -15.33 -17.95
C ARG A 154 -8.17 -15.21 -18.28
N ARG A 155 -7.84 -15.44 -19.55
CA ARG A 155 -6.53 -15.07 -20.09
C ARG A 155 -6.30 -13.57 -19.87
N GLY A 156 -5.13 -13.22 -19.32
CA GLY A 156 -4.75 -11.85 -19.01
C GLY A 156 -5.17 -11.37 -17.62
N ASP A 157 -5.92 -12.16 -16.85
CA ASP A 157 -6.28 -11.79 -15.48
C ASP A 157 -5.07 -11.89 -14.55
N LEU A 158 -4.97 -10.93 -13.62
CA LEU A 158 -4.08 -11.02 -12.47
C LEU A 158 -4.65 -12.04 -11.47
N ILE A 159 -3.88 -13.09 -11.19
CA ILE A 159 -4.30 -14.16 -10.29
C ILE A 159 -4.23 -13.65 -8.85
N GLY A 160 -5.36 -13.69 -8.14
CA GLY A 160 -5.49 -13.32 -6.74
C GLY A 160 -5.89 -14.51 -5.89
N TRP A 161 -5.98 -14.31 -4.56
CA TRP A 161 -6.32 -15.38 -3.62
C TRP A 161 -7.67 -16.05 -3.93
N GLY A 162 -8.67 -15.27 -4.38
CA GLY A 162 -9.98 -15.79 -4.75
C GLY A 162 -9.93 -16.69 -6.00
N HIS A 163 -9.10 -16.34 -6.98
CA HIS A 163 -8.84 -17.19 -8.15
C HIS A 163 -8.19 -18.51 -7.72
N VAL A 164 -7.20 -18.48 -6.82
CA VAL A 164 -6.54 -19.69 -6.31
C VAL A 164 -7.53 -20.60 -5.58
N ALA A 165 -8.40 -20.02 -4.74
CA ALA A 165 -9.44 -20.79 -4.05
C ALA A 165 -10.40 -21.46 -5.03
N HIS A 166 -10.82 -20.75 -6.07
CA HIS A 166 -11.73 -21.29 -7.08
C HIS A 166 -11.08 -22.37 -7.94
N LEU A 167 -9.85 -22.14 -8.43
CA LEU A 167 -9.09 -23.16 -9.16
C LEU A 167 -8.89 -24.43 -8.32
N SER A 168 -8.53 -24.26 -7.05
CA SER A 168 -8.32 -25.39 -6.14
C SER A 168 -9.62 -26.16 -5.88
N SER A 169 -10.77 -25.47 -5.76
CA SER A 169 -12.06 -26.13 -5.49
C SER A 169 -12.55 -27.00 -6.65
N ILE A 170 -12.06 -26.76 -7.85
CA ILE A 170 -12.35 -27.56 -9.05
C ILE A 170 -11.23 -28.56 -9.40
N GLY A 171 -10.25 -28.73 -8.51
CA GLY A 171 -9.19 -29.72 -8.62
C GLY A 171 -8.00 -29.32 -9.52
N ILE A 172 -7.82 -28.03 -9.79
CA ILE A 172 -6.67 -27.53 -10.56
C ILE A 172 -5.52 -27.22 -9.61
N ASP A 173 -4.41 -27.94 -9.76
CA ASP A 173 -3.18 -27.79 -8.98
C ASP A 173 -2.06 -27.06 -9.74
N MET A 174 -2.14 -27.03 -11.07
CA MET A 174 -1.19 -26.37 -11.98
C MET A 174 -1.93 -25.38 -12.89
N VAL A 175 -1.38 -24.18 -13.08
CA VAL A 175 -1.96 -23.15 -13.93
C VAL A 175 -0.90 -22.53 -14.84
N ARG A 176 -1.27 -22.30 -16.11
CA ARG A 176 -0.38 -21.66 -17.08
C ARG A 176 -0.42 -20.15 -16.97
N VAL A 177 0.72 -19.55 -16.67
CA VAL A 177 0.91 -18.11 -16.50
C VAL A 177 1.88 -17.57 -17.54
N LEU A 178 1.88 -16.24 -17.71
CA LEU A 178 2.95 -15.58 -18.46
C LEU A 178 4.28 -15.75 -17.71
N ALA A 179 5.33 -16.11 -18.43
CA ALA A 179 6.67 -16.24 -17.87
C ALA A 179 7.17 -14.89 -17.34
N GLN A 180 8.03 -14.92 -16.32
CA GLN A 180 8.50 -13.67 -15.72
C GLN A 180 9.36 -12.83 -16.69
N LEU A 181 9.07 -11.54 -16.76
CA LEU A 181 9.87 -10.58 -17.50
C LEU A 181 11.20 -10.33 -16.77
N ARG A 182 12.29 -10.87 -17.31
CA ARG A 182 13.65 -10.61 -16.80
C ARG A 182 14.13 -9.20 -17.12
N VAL A 183 14.56 -8.45 -16.08
CA VAL A 183 15.06 -7.08 -16.21
C VAL A 183 16.44 -6.97 -15.54
N GLY A 184 17.48 -6.67 -16.33
CA GLY A 184 18.83 -6.48 -15.82
C GLY A 184 19.09 -5.04 -15.40
N ILE A 185 19.70 -4.83 -14.23
CA ILE A 185 19.93 -3.51 -13.63
C ILE A 185 21.42 -3.32 -13.36
N ILE A 186 21.99 -2.28 -13.93
CA ILE A 186 23.40 -1.92 -13.80
C ILE A 186 23.47 -0.50 -13.22
N SER A 187 24.37 -0.28 -12.28
CA SER A 187 24.74 1.07 -11.84
C SER A 187 26.13 1.40 -12.34
N THR A 188 26.40 2.66 -12.72
CA THR A 188 27.75 3.08 -13.14
C THR A 188 28.19 4.30 -12.35
N GLY A 189 29.48 4.34 -12.02
CA GLY A 189 30.13 5.45 -11.33
C GLY A 189 31.33 4.98 -10.52
N ASP A 190 32.47 5.64 -10.70
CA ASP A 190 33.70 5.36 -9.95
C ASP A 190 33.57 5.67 -8.46
N GLU A 191 32.62 6.52 -8.09
CA GLU A 191 32.30 6.88 -6.71
C GLU A 191 31.46 5.82 -5.99
N LEU A 192 30.87 4.86 -6.71
CA LEU A 192 29.86 3.97 -6.14
C LEU A 192 30.47 2.83 -5.31
N LEU A 193 30.07 2.79 -4.04
CA LEU A 193 30.34 1.70 -3.11
C LEU A 193 29.15 0.73 -3.07
N VAL A 194 29.44 -0.54 -2.84
CA VAL A 194 28.41 -1.56 -2.58
C VAL A 194 28.02 -1.51 -1.10
N PRO A 195 26.72 -1.52 -0.74
CA PRO A 195 26.30 -1.62 0.65
C PRO A 195 26.98 -2.79 1.39
N GLY A 196 27.57 -2.52 2.55
CA GLY A 196 28.36 -3.47 3.33
C GLY A 196 29.88 -3.32 3.16
N GLN A 197 30.35 -2.58 2.14
CA GLN A 197 31.74 -2.12 2.08
C GLN A 197 31.98 -1.02 3.12
N GLU A 198 33.23 -0.88 3.57
CA GLU A 198 33.62 0.21 4.46
C GLU A 198 33.58 1.56 3.71
N HIS A 199 33.05 2.59 4.37
CA HIS A 199 33.02 3.93 3.78
C HIS A 199 34.41 4.54 3.81
N SER A 200 35.15 4.46 2.70
CA SER A 200 36.48 5.08 2.56
C SER A 200 36.51 6.13 1.45
N GLY A 201 37.14 7.28 1.71
CA GLY A 201 37.36 8.31 0.70
C GLY A 201 36.08 9.05 0.25
N PRO A 202 36.02 9.55 -1.01
CA PRO A 202 34.89 10.34 -1.53
C PRO A 202 33.73 9.48 -2.06
N GLY A 203 33.71 8.17 -1.78
CA GLY A 203 32.69 7.25 -2.29
C GLY A 203 31.30 7.47 -1.68
N ILE A 204 30.27 7.07 -2.41
CA ILE A 204 28.87 7.06 -1.98
C ILE A 204 28.26 5.68 -2.26
N TYR A 205 27.32 5.23 -1.45
CA TYR A 205 26.68 3.94 -1.68
C TYR A 205 25.70 3.97 -2.86
N ASP A 206 25.72 2.93 -3.69
CA ASP A 206 24.69 2.76 -4.70
C ASP A 206 23.31 2.59 -4.05
N SER A 207 22.41 3.48 -4.42
CA SER A 207 21.04 3.53 -3.97
C SER A 207 20.04 3.37 -5.11
N ASN A 208 20.46 3.61 -6.36
CA ASN A 208 19.57 3.51 -7.52
C ASN A 208 19.34 2.04 -7.88
N GLY A 209 20.42 1.26 -7.99
CA GLY A 209 20.34 -0.16 -8.31
C GLY A 209 19.39 -0.91 -7.36
N PRO A 210 19.59 -0.83 -6.03
CA PRO A 210 18.70 -1.43 -5.05
C PRO A 210 17.25 -0.90 -5.09
N ALA A 211 17.04 0.40 -5.34
CA ALA A 211 15.69 0.97 -5.45
C ALA A 211 14.93 0.43 -6.66
N LEU A 212 15.58 0.38 -7.83
CA LEU A 212 15.00 -0.16 -9.07
C LEU A 212 14.73 -1.66 -8.94
N PHE A 213 15.68 -2.41 -8.34
CA PHE A 213 15.51 -3.84 -8.07
C PHE A 213 14.29 -4.09 -7.19
N SER A 214 14.13 -3.30 -6.12
CA SER A 214 13.02 -3.43 -5.18
C SER A 214 11.68 -3.05 -5.81
N LEU A 215 11.65 -1.99 -6.63
CA LEU A 215 10.45 -1.59 -7.37
C LEU A 215 9.99 -2.70 -8.30
N PHE A 216 10.88 -3.29 -9.10
CA PHE A 216 10.53 -4.40 -9.98
C PHE A 216 10.14 -5.66 -9.20
N SER A 217 10.83 -5.97 -8.09
CA SER A 217 10.51 -7.11 -7.23
C SER A 217 9.11 -7.04 -6.60
N SER A 218 8.51 -5.85 -6.54
CA SER A 218 7.12 -5.69 -6.07
C SER A 218 6.08 -6.27 -7.05
N TYR A 219 6.49 -6.59 -8.29
CA TYR A 219 5.65 -7.22 -9.31
C TYR A 219 6.09 -8.67 -9.52
N ARG A 220 5.26 -9.64 -9.12
CA ARG A 220 5.57 -11.07 -9.26
C ARG A 220 5.82 -11.54 -10.70
N GLY A 221 5.28 -10.82 -11.70
CA GLY A 221 5.52 -11.05 -13.11
C GLY A 221 6.86 -10.54 -13.64
N ILE A 222 7.68 -9.88 -12.81
CA ILE A 222 9.00 -9.35 -13.19
C ILE A 222 10.08 -10.04 -12.35
N LEU A 223 11.16 -10.45 -13.00
CA LEU A 223 12.34 -11.04 -12.36
C LEU A 223 13.54 -10.09 -12.54
N PRO A 224 13.79 -9.17 -11.59
CA PRO A 224 14.93 -8.27 -11.69
C PRO A 224 16.24 -8.98 -11.37
N ARG A 225 17.32 -8.59 -12.04
CA ARG A 225 18.70 -9.03 -11.76
C ARG A 225 19.60 -7.82 -11.63
N TYR A 226 20.20 -7.64 -10.47
CA TYR A 226 21.11 -6.54 -10.19
C TYR A 226 22.57 -6.98 -10.38
N TYR A 227 23.31 -6.25 -11.21
CA TYR A 227 24.71 -6.54 -11.56
C TYR A 227 25.72 -5.77 -10.70
N GLY A 228 25.27 -4.87 -9.83
CA GLY A 228 26.15 -4.03 -9.03
C GLY A 228 26.58 -2.74 -9.73
N PRO A 229 27.37 -1.91 -9.03
CA PRO A 229 28.08 -0.79 -9.63
C PRO A 229 29.24 -1.31 -10.51
N VAL A 230 29.41 -0.70 -11.67
CA VAL A 230 30.56 -0.88 -12.57
C VAL A 230 31.31 0.45 -12.70
N ARG A 231 32.63 0.36 -12.89
CA ARG A 231 33.47 1.56 -13.06
C ARG A 231 33.15 2.27 -14.36
N ASP A 232 33.43 3.56 -14.42
CA ASP A 232 33.25 4.39 -15.62
C ASP A 232 34.37 4.13 -16.62
N SER A 233 34.38 2.92 -17.17
CA SER A 233 35.29 2.43 -18.20
C SER A 233 34.50 1.80 -19.35
N GLU A 234 34.91 2.09 -20.58
CA GLU A 234 34.25 1.56 -21.79
C GLU A 234 34.18 0.02 -21.78
N ASP A 235 35.26 -0.63 -21.36
CA ASP A 235 35.37 -2.09 -21.29
C ASP A 235 34.51 -2.71 -20.19
N GLU A 236 34.40 -2.05 -19.03
CA GLU A 236 33.60 -2.56 -17.90
C GLU A 236 32.10 -2.39 -18.17
N ILE A 237 31.69 -1.19 -18.60
CA ILE A 237 30.30 -0.90 -18.97
C ILE A 237 29.88 -1.77 -20.16
N GLY A 238 30.73 -1.90 -21.19
CA GLY A 238 30.45 -2.73 -22.37
C GLY A 238 30.22 -4.20 -22.01
N ARG A 239 31.08 -4.79 -21.17
CA ARG A 239 30.92 -6.18 -20.70
C ARG A 239 29.66 -6.36 -19.84
N ALA A 240 29.35 -5.41 -18.97
CA ALA A 240 28.15 -5.46 -18.13
C ALA A 240 26.86 -5.37 -18.98
N LEU A 241 26.83 -4.47 -19.97
CA LEU A 241 25.74 -4.37 -20.94
C LEU A 241 25.56 -5.68 -21.71
N GLN A 242 26.63 -6.21 -22.31
CA GLN A 242 26.56 -7.48 -23.06
C GLN A 242 26.02 -8.63 -22.21
N ARG A 243 26.53 -8.78 -20.98
CA ARG A 243 26.06 -9.80 -20.05
C ARG A 243 24.58 -9.61 -19.70
N SER A 244 24.18 -8.38 -19.38
CA SER A 244 22.79 -8.05 -19.05
C SER A 244 21.84 -8.36 -20.20
N MET A 245 22.22 -8.01 -21.43
CA MET A 245 21.43 -8.30 -22.64
C MET A 245 21.32 -9.81 -22.92
N ALA A 246 22.38 -10.58 -22.68
CA ALA A 246 22.35 -12.03 -22.86
C ALA A 246 21.43 -12.75 -21.87
N GLU A 247 21.29 -12.22 -20.65
CA GLU A 247 20.59 -12.88 -19.55
C GLU A 247 19.15 -12.36 -19.32
N ASN A 248 18.76 -11.21 -19.89
CA ASN A 248 17.51 -10.51 -19.59
C ASN A 248 16.77 -10.08 -20.87
N HIS A 249 15.51 -9.67 -20.75
CA HIS A 249 14.78 -9.10 -21.88
C HIS A 249 14.88 -7.58 -21.98
N ILE A 250 15.19 -6.90 -20.88
CA ILE A 250 15.35 -5.45 -20.81
C ILE A 250 16.59 -5.16 -19.96
N THR A 251 17.39 -4.18 -20.38
CA THR A 251 18.53 -3.69 -19.60
C THR A 251 18.29 -2.26 -19.17
N VAL A 252 18.46 -1.98 -17.87
CA VAL A 252 18.38 -0.65 -17.26
C VAL A 252 19.74 -0.30 -16.69
N VAL A 253 20.25 0.87 -17.06
CA VAL A 253 21.51 1.42 -16.53
C VAL A 253 21.19 2.72 -15.80
N SER A 254 21.71 2.90 -14.59
CA SER A 254 21.59 4.16 -13.84
C SER A 254 22.97 4.73 -13.56
N GLY A 255 23.20 5.98 -13.99
CA GLY A 255 24.54 6.59 -13.97
C GLY A 255 25.07 6.80 -15.39
N GLY A 256 26.08 7.66 -15.53
CA GLY A 256 26.83 7.79 -16.79
C GLY A 256 26.05 8.22 -18.03
N THR A 257 24.92 8.95 -17.91
CA THR A 257 24.05 9.39 -19.05
C THR A 257 24.07 10.90 -19.33
N SER A 258 24.91 11.66 -18.61
CA SER A 258 24.91 13.13 -18.62
C SER A 258 25.75 13.73 -19.76
N VAL A 259 25.45 14.95 -20.19
CA VAL A 259 26.07 15.69 -21.32
C VAL A 259 27.57 16.07 -21.14
N GLY A 260 28.25 15.55 -20.12
CA GLY A 260 29.67 15.79 -19.83
C GLY A 260 30.61 14.99 -20.73
N ARG A 261 31.92 15.25 -20.62
CA ARG A 261 33.00 14.60 -21.40
C ARG A 261 33.21 13.10 -21.11
N HIS A 262 32.38 12.49 -20.25
CA HIS A 262 32.52 11.10 -19.76
C HIS A 262 31.18 10.33 -19.85
N ASP A 263 30.34 10.61 -20.86
CA ASP A 263 29.04 9.95 -21.08
C ASP A 263 29.22 8.58 -21.76
N LEU A 264 29.97 7.68 -21.11
CA LEU A 264 30.39 6.40 -21.70
C LEU A 264 29.21 5.49 -22.04
N VAL A 265 28.14 5.52 -21.24
CA VAL A 265 26.94 4.72 -21.53
C VAL A 265 26.34 5.15 -22.85
N ARG A 266 26.15 6.46 -23.07
CA ARG A 266 25.64 7.00 -24.34
C ARG A 266 26.54 6.63 -25.51
N GLU A 267 27.85 6.76 -25.36
CA GLU A 267 28.80 6.44 -26.43
C GLU A 267 28.77 4.95 -26.83
N ILE A 268 28.66 4.06 -25.85
CA ILE A 268 28.56 2.61 -26.09
C ILE A 268 27.23 2.27 -26.76
N VAL A 269 26.09 2.78 -26.25
CA VAL A 269 24.77 2.46 -26.83
C VAL A 269 24.55 3.12 -28.19
N ALA A 270 25.25 4.22 -28.51
CA ALA A 270 25.23 4.82 -29.83
C ALA A 270 25.88 3.94 -30.91
N ARG A 271 26.74 2.99 -30.53
CA ARG A 271 27.38 2.03 -31.44
C ARG A 271 26.54 0.74 -31.61
N MET A 272 25.46 0.58 -30.85
CA MET A 272 24.51 -0.51 -31.06
C MET A 272 23.70 -0.24 -32.33
N GLU A 273 23.15 -1.30 -32.93
CA GLU A 273 22.25 -1.18 -34.09
C GLU A 273 20.86 -1.67 -33.68
N PRO A 274 19.78 -0.89 -33.86
CA PRO A 274 19.72 0.43 -34.51
C PRO A 274 20.19 1.59 -33.62
N GLY A 275 20.52 1.35 -32.35
CA GLY A 275 21.12 2.35 -31.47
C GLY A 275 20.11 3.23 -30.75
N ILE A 276 20.45 4.51 -30.56
CA ILE A 276 19.65 5.44 -29.75
C ILE A 276 18.33 5.77 -30.45
N VAL A 277 17.21 5.47 -29.77
CA VAL A 277 15.85 5.89 -30.14
C VAL A 277 15.63 7.34 -29.76
N PHE A 278 15.97 7.70 -28.52
CA PHE A 278 16.03 9.10 -28.05
C PHE A 278 17.04 9.25 -26.92
N HIS A 279 17.58 10.46 -26.77
CA HIS A 279 18.43 10.85 -25.64
C HIS A 279 18.17 12.32 -25.33
N GLY A 280 17.66 12.60 -24.13
CA GLY A 280 17.31 13.96 -23.74
C GLY A 280 15.80 14.23 -23.78
N ILE A 281 15.20 14.45 -22.63
CA ILE A 281 13.77 14.81 -22.48
C ILE A 281 13.67 16.22 -21.90
N ARG A 282 12.71 17.02 -22.37
CA ARG A 282 12.36 18.37 -21.85
C ARG A 282 11.66 18.30 -20.49
N VAL A 283 12.34 17.70 -19.51
CA VAL A 283 11.80 17.42 -18.18
C VAL A 283 12.76 17.84 -17.08
N ARG A 284 12.22 18.14 -15.90
CA ARG A 284 12.97 18.33 -14.66
C ARG A 284 12.30 17.56 -13.52
N PRO A 285 13.03 16.74 -12.75
CA PRO A 285 14.39 16.26 -13.00
C PRO A 285 14.44 15.21 -14.14
N GLY A 286 15.64 14.83 -14.57
CA GLY A 286 15.83 13.64 -15.42
C GLY A 286 16.02 13.85 -16.93
N MET A 287 16.35 15.07 -17.34
CA MET A 287 16.69 15.42 -18.72
C MET A 287 17.57 14.40 -19.47
N PRO A 288 18.71 13.87 -18.95
CA PRO A 288 19.61 13.00 -19.71
C PRO A 288 19.09 11.58 -20.02
N THR A 289 17.85 11.26 -19.70
CA THR A 289 17.27 9.94 -19.94
C THR A 289 17.35 9.54 -21.42
N LEU A 290 17.67 8.27 -21.68
CA LEU A 290 17.72 7.69 -23.03
C LEU A 290 17.02 6.34 -23.13
N LEU A 291 16.62 6.03 -24.35
CA LEU A 291 16.23 4.69 -24.79
C LEU A 291 17.05 4.35 -26.04
N ALA A 292 17.66 3.18 -26.04
CA ALA A 292 18.38 2.62 -27.18
C ALA A 292 17.95 1.17 -27.42
N LEU A 293 18.31 0.66 -28.59
CA LEU A 293 18.06 -0.72 -29.01
C LEU A 293 19.35 -1.37 -29.51
N ASN A 294 19.52 -2.65 -29.20
CA ASN A 294 20.51 -3.54 -29.80
C ASN A 294 19.77 -4.75 -30.39
N GLY A 295 19.57 -4.77 -31.70
CA GLY A 295 18.51 -5.55 -32.34
C GLY A 295 17.16 -5.14 -31.77
N ASP A 296 16.41 -6.11 -31.24
CA ASP A 296 15.13 -5.88 -30.55
C ASP A 296 15.30 -5.67 -29.03
N HIS A 297 16.54 -5.72 -28.50
CA HIS A 297 16.78 -5.61 -27.07
C HIS A 297 16.80 -4.15 -26.60
N PRO A 298 15.89 -3.73 -25.71
CA PRO A 298 15.87 -2.37 -25.19
C PRO A 298 16.88 -2.13 -24.06
N VAL A 299 17.61 -1.03 -24.21
CA VAL A 299 18.54 -0.49 -23.22
C VAL A 299 18.06 0.87 -22.75
N ILE A 300 17.71 0.98 -21.48
CA ILE A 300 17.22 2.20 -20.84
C ILE A 300 18.36 2.82 -20.04
N GLY A 301 18.69 4.08 -20.33
CA GLY A 301 19.67 4.84 -19.55
C GLY A 301 18.97 5.89 -18.69
N LEU A 302 19.14 5.78 -17.37
CA LEU A 302 18.58 6.67 -16.37
C LEU A 302 19.65 7.61 -15.79
N PRO A 303 19.25 8.80 -15.31
CA PRO A 303 20.16 9.72 -14.61
C PRO A 303 20.76 9.08 -13.34
N GLY A 304 21.96 9.52 -12.94
CA GLY A 304 22.62 9.05 -11.71
C GLY A 304 22.02 9.58 -10.40
N PHE A 305 21.26 10.67 -10.44
CA PHE A 305 20.62 11.20 -9.23
C PHE A 305 19.37 10.38 -8.85
N PRO A 306 19.22 9.92 -7.58
CA PRO A 306 18.21 8.94 -7.22
C PRO A 306 16.76 9.32 -7.49
N VAL A 307 16.38 10.55 -7.14
CA VAL A 307 15.02 11.05 -7.40
C VAL A 307 14.77 11.08 -8.91
N SER A 308 15.75 11.53 -9.68
CA SER A 308 15.65 11.59 -11.14
C SER A 308 15.51 10.21 -11.77
N SER A 309 16.31 9.24 -11.31
CA SER A 309 16.32 7.86 -11.82
C SER A 309 14.95 7.21 -11.64
N THR A 310 14.43 7.23 -10.40
CA THR A 310 13.14 6.63 -10.06
C THR A 310 11.98 7.32 -10.75
N MET A 311 11.99 8.66 -10.81
CA MET A 311 10.96 9.44 -11.49
C MET A 311 10.93 9.16 -12.99
N MET A 312 12.09 9.07 -13.65
CA MET A 312 12.13 8.84 -15.08
C MET A 312 11.75 7.39 -15.43
N LEU A 313 12.16 6.42 -14.61
CA LEU A 313 11.68 5.05 -14.76
C LEU A 313 10.15 5.01 -14.69
N THR A 314 9.56 5.58 -13.65
CA THR A 314 8.11 5.53 -13.41
C THR A 314 7.31 6.36 -14.41
N ALA A 315 7.80 7.54 -14.80
CA ALA A 315 7.11 8.45 -15.70
C ALA A 315 7.12 7.99 -17.16
N VAL A 316 8.17 7.30 -17.63
CA VAL A 316 8.35 6.97 -19.05
C VAL A 316 8.30 5.47 -19.33
N PHE A 317 8.90 4.65 -18.47
CA PHE A 317 9.22 3.26 -18.81
C PHE A 317 8.42 2.21 -18.02
N LEU A 318 7.96 2.51 -16.80
CA LEU A 318 7.28 1.53 -15.96
C LEU A 318 6.01 1.00 -16.64
N GLU A 319 5.22 1.88 -17.25
CA GLU A 319 3.99 1.49 -17.94
C GLU A 319 4.25 0.49 -19.10
N PRO A 320 5.11 0.76 -20.09
CA PRO A 320 5.43 -0.22 -21.12
C PRO A 320 6.09 -1.50 -20.58
N ILE A 321 6.93 -1.41 -19.55
CA ILE A 321 7.54 -2.60 -18.91
C ILE A 321 6.45 -3.49 -18.28
N LEU A 322 5.51 -2.89 -17.54
CA LEU A 322 4.39 -3.61 -16.94
C LEU A 322 3.50 -4.26 -17.99
N ARG A 323 3.26 -3.59 -19.13
CA ARG A 323 2.55 -4.22 -20.27
C ARG A 323 3.30 -5.40 -20.86
N CYS A 324 4.63 -5.35 -20.97
CA CYS A 324 5.44 -6.51 -21.41
C CYS A 324 5.33 -7.69 -20.43
N ALA A 325 5.15 -7.42 -19.14
CA ALA A 325 4.87 -8.41 -18.11
C ALA A 325 3.37 -8.82 -18.04
N GLY A 326 2.52 -8.29 -18.92
CA GLY A 326 1.10 -8.61 -19.02
C GLY A 326 0.17 -7.90 -18.03
N TYR A 327 0.67 -6.94 -17.25
CA TYR A 327 -0.16 -6.16 -16.34
C TYR A 327 -1.03 -5.14 -17.09
N SER A 328 -2.26 -4.96 -16.62
CA SER A 328 -3.08 -3.81 -17.01
C SER A 328 -2.53 -2.54 -16.38
N THR A 329 -2.34 -1.50 -17.18
CA THR A 329 -1.69 -0.26 -16.74
C THR A 329 -2.61 0.95 -16.71
N ASN A 330 -3.92 0.76 -16.86
CA ASN A 330 -4.92 1.83 -16.73
C ASN A 330 -5.15 2.17 -15.26
N GLN A 331 -4.17 2.80 -14.62
CA GLN A 331 -4.33 3.35 -13.28
C GLN A 331 -4.80 4.81 -13.39
N PRO A 332 -5.97 5.16 -12.82
CA PRO A 332 -6.39 6.56 -12.80
C PRO A 332 -5.43 7.38 -11.94
N LEU A 333 -5.22 8.64 -12.34
CA LEU A 333 -4.51 9.60 -11.50
C LEU A 333 -5.35 9.84 -10.24
N LEU A 334 -4.68 9.87 -9.09
CA LEU A 334 -5.33 10.29 -7.86
C LEU A 334 -5.58 11.79 -7.94
N GLN A 335 -6.85 12.20 -7.85
CA GLN A 335 -7.20 13.61 -7.75
C GLN A 335 -6.89 14.12 -6.35
N ALA A 336 -6.10 15.19 -6.28
CA ALA A 336 -5.74 15.86 -5.03
C ALA A 336 -5.71 17.37 -5.24
N THR A 337 -5.66 18.12 -4.14
CA THR A 337 -5.47 19.56 -4.14
C THR A 337 -4.02 19.89 -3.82
N MET A 338 -3.42 20.78 -4.60
CA MET A 338 -2.03 21.19 -4.42
C MET A 338 -1.90 22.03 -3.13
N ALA A 339 -1.09 21.57 -2.16
CA ALA A 339 -0.96 22.24 -0.87
C ALA A 339 -0.16 23.56 -0.94
N ARG A 340 0.70 23.73 -1.95
CA ARG A 340 1.54 24.92 -2.13
C ARG A 340 1.69 25.24 -3.61
N ALA A 341 1.74 26.52 -3.96
CA ALA A 341 1.96 26.94 -5.32
C ALA A 341 3.31 26.43 -5.85
N VAL A 342 3.33 25.93 -7.08
CA VAL A 342 4.53 25.45 -7.77
C VAL A 342 4.54 25.97 -9.20
N SER A 343 5.67 26.57 -9.60
CA SER A 343 5.87 27.07 -10.96
C SER A 343 6.98 26.29 -11.67
N PRO A 344 6.71 25.69 -12.85
CA PRO A 344 7.75 25.04 -13.64
C PRO A 344 8.75 26.07 -14.20
N SER A 345 9.95 25.61 -14.52
CA SER A 345 10.92 26.40 -15.28
C SER A 345 10.48 26.48 -16.75
N GLU A 346 10.66 27.63 -17.40
CA GLU A 346 10.21 27.84 -18.78
C GLU A 346 10.69 26.75 -19.75
N GLY A 347 9.77 26.20 -20.54
CA GLY A 347 10.04 25.23 -21.59
C GLY A 347 10.27 23.78 -21.15
N LYS A 348 10.15 23.43 -19.86
CA LYS A 348 10.32 22.04 -19.36
C LYS A 348 9.15 21.62 -18.48
N THR A 349 8.65 20.40 -18.70
CA THR A 349 7.70 19.75 -17.79
C THR A 349 8.38 19.52 -16.44
N LEU A 350 7.77 19.99 -15.35
CA LEU A 350 8.27 19.75 -14.00
C LEU A 350 7.55 18.53 -13.42
N LEU A 351 8.32 17.50 -13.07
CA LEU A 351 7.83 16.40 -12.24
C LEU A 351 8.06 16.78 -10.78
N VAL A 352 6.98 16.96 -10.05
CA VAL A 352 7.00 17.37 -8.64
C VAL A 352 6.78 16.14 -7.77
N PRO A 353 7.77 15.63 -7.03
CA PRO A 353 7.54 14.57 -6.06
C PRO A 353 6.59 15.09 -4.96
N VAL A 354 5.57 14.30 -4.62
CA VAL A 354 4.57 14.66 -3.62
C VAL A 354 4.39 13.58 -2.57
N LYS A 355 4.11 14.03 -1.34
CA LYS A 355 3.49 13.21 -0.31
C LYS A 355 2.00 13.48 -0.34
N VAL A 356 1.20 12.42 -0.33
CA VAL A 356 -0.25 12.53 -0.39
C VAL A 356 -0.83 12.27 0.99
N THR A 357 -1.77 13.12 1.38
CA THR A 357 -2.44 13.05 2.67
C THR A 357 -3.92 13.37 2.54
N GLY A 358 -4.68 13.21 3.62
CA GLY A 358 -6.10 13.52 3.68
C GLY A 358 -7.01 12.30 3.55
N LYS A 359 -8.33 12.55 3.57
CA LYS A 359 -9.40 11.55 3.50
C LYS A 359 -9.97 11.49 2.08
N PRO A 360 -10.62 10.39 1.67
CA PRO A 360 -11.30 10.31 0.37
C PRO A 360 -12.20 11.52 0.10
N GLY A 361 -12.01 12.17 -1.05
CA GLY A 361 -12.72 13.42 -1.42
C GLY A 361 -12.06 14.73 -0.96
N ARG A 362 -11.02 14.66 -0.11
CA ARG A 362 -10.20 15.81 0.34
C ARG A 362 -8.72 15.43 0.42
N MET A 363 -8.18 14.91 -0.68
CA MET A 363 -6.77 14.54 -0.77
C MET A 363 -5.92 15.80 -0.99
N LEU A 364 -4.79 15.90 -0.30
CA LEU A 364 -3.80 16.96 -0.48
C LEU A 364 -2.51 16.39 -1.04
N ALA A 365 -1.92 17.09 -2.00
CA ALA A 365 -0.60 16.80 -2.54
C ALA A 365 0.40 17.82 -1.99
N HIS A 366 1.31 17.36 -1.13
CA HIS A 366 2.36 18.18 -0.55
C HIS A 366 3.63 18.08 -1.39
N PRO A 367 4.05 19.15 -2.09
CA PRO A 367 5.31 19.17 -2.84
C PRO A 367 6.49 18.94 -1.90
N ILE A 368 7.29 17.92 -2.21
CA ILE A 368 8.50 17.63 -1.47
C ILE A 368 9.62 18.51 -2.05
N GLN A 369 10.03 19.52 -1.30
CA GLN A 369 11.04 20.48 -1.73
C GLN A 369 12.48 19.93 -1.61
N GLY A 370 13.31 20.18 -2.62
CA GLY A 370 14.77 20.15 -2.58
C GLY A 370 15.45 19.42 -3.74
N LEU A 371 16.77 19.18 -3.64
CA LEU A 371 17.61 18.77 -4.79
C LEU A 371 17.40 17.31 -5.21
N SER A 372 17.55 17.04 -6.50
CA SER A 372 17.40 15.73 -7.16
C SER A 372 18.27 14.59 -6.59
N GLY A 373 19.34 14.93 -5.86
CA GLY A 373 20.22 13.97 -5.18
C GLY A 373 19.72 13.49 -3.81
N SER A 374 18.59 13.99 -3.31
CA SER A 374 18.17 13.74 -1.92
C SER A 374 17.51 12.36 -1.73
N ILE A 375 18.32 11.33 -1.43
CA ILE A 375 17.86 9.94 -1.29
C ILE A 375 16.83 9.73 -0.18
N SER A 376 17.01 10.38 0.98
CA SER A 376 16.14 10.19 2.16
C SER A 376 14.69 10.54 1.88
N ARG A 377 14.43 11.36 0.86
CA ARG A 377 13.08 11.78 0.50
C ARG A 377 12.33 10.74 -0.32
N LEU A 378 13.00 9.85 -1.06
CA LEU A 378 12.32 8.79 -1.82
C LEU A 378 11.48 7.88 -0.94
N ALA A 379 11.87 7.67 0.32
CA ALA A 379 11.10 6.88 1.28
C ALA A 379 9.76 7.54 1.65
N ASP A 380 9.67 8.86 1.55
CA ASP A 380 8.50 9.67 1.92
C ASP A 380 7.61 10.08 0.73
N VAL A 381 7.99 9.72 -0.50
CA VAL A 381 7.28 10.13 -1.71
C VAL A 381 6.22 9.09 -2.06
N ASP A 382 4.96 9.53 -2.14
CA ASP A 382 3.84 8.68 -2.55
C ASP A 382 3.68 8.64 -4.08
N GLY A 383 4.12 9.69 -4.76
CA GLY A 383 4.02 9.82 -6.21
C GLY A 383 4.57 11.14 -6.73
N PHE A 384 4.14 11.54 -7.91
CA PHE A 384 4.49 12.84 -8.47
C PHE A 384 3.35 13.49 -9.25
N VAL A 385 3.42 14.81 -9.36
CA VAL A 385 2.54 15.64 -10.20
C VAL A 385 3.33 16.10 -11.42
N GLU A 386 2.68 16.13 -12.58
CA GLU A 386 3.24 16.59 -13.85
C GLU A 386 2.73 18.02 -14.12
N LEU A 387 3.63 19.00 -14.21
CA LEU A 387 3.29 20.41 -14.40
C LEU A 387 3.94 20.98 -15.66
N ASP A 388 3.12 21.40 -16.62
CA ASP A 388 3.54 22.17 -17.80
C ASP A 388 3.30 23.68 -17.64
N SER A 389 2.46 24.08 -16.67
CA SER A 389 2.16 25.46 -16.30
C SER A 389 2.21 25.64 -14.77
N PRO A 390 2.33 26.88 -14.27
CA PRO A 390 2.18 27.16 -12.85
C PRO A 390 0.85 26.67 -12.30
N VAL A 391 0.86 26.20 -11.05
CA VAL A 391 -0.32 25.76 -10.30
C VAL A 391 -0.32 26.45 -8.94
N GLY A 392 -1.43 27.06 -8.57
CA GLY A 392 -1.64 27.71 -7.29
C GLY A 392 -1.87 26.74 -6.13
N ALA A 393 -1.70 27.23 -4.89
CA ALA A 393 -2.17 26.49 -3.72
C ALA A 393 -3.71 26.42 -3.76
N GLY A 394 -4.29 25.25 -3.49
CA GLY A 394 -5.75 25.05 -3.55
C GLY A 394 -6.28 24.57 -4.91
N GLU A 395 -5.44 24.52 -5.95
CA GLU A 395 -5.84 24.01 -7.26
C GLU A 395 -5.80 22.48 -7.34
N SER A 396 -6.69 21.92 -8.17
CA SER A 396 -6.80 20.46 -8.37
C SER A 396 -5.69 19.95 -9.29
N VAL A 397 -5.08 18.83 -8.92
CA VAL A 397 -3.99 18.17 -9.64
C VAL A 397 -4.17 16.65 -9.67
N GLY A 398 -3.70 16.04 -10.76
CA GLY A 398 -3.58 14.58 -10.87
C GLY A 398 -2.23 14.11 -10.35
N VAL A 399 -2.24 13.23 -9.34
CA VAL A 399 -1.04 12.59 -8.80
C VAL A 399 -0.88 11.21 -9.40
N ARG A 400 0.28 10.94 -10.00
CA ARG A 400 0.70 9.60 -10.37
C ARG A 400 1.40 8.93 -9.19
N LEU A 401 0.75 7.94 -8.59
CA LEU A 401 1.26 7.24 -7.43
C LEU A 401 2.34 6.22 -7.80
N TYR A 402 3.33 6.02 -6.92
CA TYR A 402 4.29 4.91 -7.00
C TYR A 402 3.75 3.61 -6.41
N ARG A 403 2.74 3.71 -5.54
CA ARG A 403 2.09 2.57 -4.88
C ARG A 403 0.58 2.73 -4.95
N GLN A 404 -0.15 1.65 -5.22
CA GLN A 404 -1.61 1.70 -5.29
C GLN A 404 -2.28 1.90 -3.93
N ASN A 405 -1.65 1.44 -2.85
CA ASN A 405 -2.18 1.61 -1.51
C ASN A 405 -1.37 2.65 -0.75
N LEU A 406 -1.97 3.82 -0.56
CA LEU A 406 -1.51 4.82 0.38
C LEU A 406 -1.80 4.26 1.78
N GLY A 407 -0.85 3.53 2.37
CA GLY A 407 -0.99 2.88 3.68
C GLY A 407 -1.75 3.72 4.71
N GLY A 408 -2.67 3.08 5.43
CA GLY A 408 -3.62 3.68 6.35
C GLY A 408 -2.93 4.39 7.51
N GLY A 409 -2.93 5.70 7.45
CA GLY A 409 -2.85 6.54 8.63
C GLY A 409 -3.87 7.65 8.47
N GLU A 410 -4.84 7.71 9.37
CA GLU A 410 -5.98 8.62 9.25
C GLU A 410 -5.63 10.07 9.64
N GLY A 411 -4.46 10.29 10.24
CA GLY A 411 -3.97 11.62 10.58
C GLY A 411 -2.54 11.90 10.11
N ILE A 412 -2.17 13.17 10.15
CA ILE A 412 -1.01 13.80 9.53
C ILE A 412 -0.27 14.61 10.60
N VAL A 413 1.03 14.38 10.67
CA VAL A 413 1.94 15.15 11.53
C VAL A 413 2.84 16.00 10.66
N ALA A 414 2.62 17.30 10.63
CA ALA A 414 3.52 18.25 10.00
C ALA A 414 4.76 18.46 10.88
N CYS A 415 5.95 18.10 10.42
CA CYS A 415 7.15 18.14 11.26
C CYS A 415 8.28 18.94 10.61
N SER A 416 8.75 19.98 11.32
CA SER A 416 9.92 20.77 10.92
C SER A 416 11.24 20.29 11.54
N VAL A 417 11.17 19.47 12.59
CA VAL A 417 12.33 19.00 13.36
C VAL A 417 12.64 17.54 13.02
N ARG A 418 13.67 17.30 12.20
CA ARG A 418 14.05 15.92 11.77
C ARG A 418 14.32 14.95 12.92
N HIS A 419 14.88 15.41 14.04
CA HIS A 419 15.16 14.55 15.20
C HIS A 419 13.88 14.08 15.89
N ALA A 420 12.83 14.91 15.91
CA ALA A 420 11.53 14.55 16.50
C ALA A 420 10.79 13.50 15.65
N MET A 421 11.03 13.45 14.33
CA MET A 421 10.39 12.49 13.42
C MET A 421 10.62 11.03 13.85
N LYS A 422 11.82 10.70 14.34
CA LYS A 422 12.17 9.32 14.75
C LYS A 422 11.42 8.90 16.03
N HIS A 423 11.18 9.82 16.95
CA HIS A 423 10.42 9.54 18.17
C HIS A 423 8.92 9.43 17.90
N PHE A 424 8.34 10.36 17.14
CA PHE A 424 6.90 10.35 16.83
C PHE A 424 6.48 9.18 15.94
N SER A 425 7.26 8.86 14.90
CA SER A 425 6.95 7.74 14.00
C SER A 425 7.04 6.36 14.68
N ALA A 426 7.85 6.22 15.72
CA ALA A 426 8.01 4.96 16.47
C ALA A 426 6.91 4.74 17.52
N GLN A 427 6.22 5.82 17.95
CA GLN A 427 5.32 5.78 19.12
C GLN A 427 3.85 6.03 18.78
N ILE A 428 3.54 6.63 17.63
CA ILE A 428 2.15 6.86 17.21
C ILE A 428 1.83 6.03 15.97
N GLY A 429 1.27 4.84 16.21
CA GLY A 429 0.74 3.99 15.13
C GLY A 429 -0.42 4.68 14.42
N GLY A 430 -0.44 4.64 13.08
CA GLY A 430 -1.55 5.16 12.28
C GLY A 430 -1.49 6.66 11.93
N LEU A 431 -0.37 7.36 12.13
CA LEU A 431 -0.18 8.74 11.64
C LEU A 431 0.89 8.85 10.55
N ARG A 432 0.63 9.70 9.55
CA ARG A 432 1.55 10.04 8.45
C ARG A 432 2.36 11.28 8.79
N VAL A 433 3.67 11.14 9.01
CA VAL A 433 4.55 12.30 9.26
C VAL A 433 4.97 12.96 7.94
N VAL A 434 4.65 14.23 7.72
CA VAL A 434 5.07 15.00 6.55
C VAL A 434 6.18 15.98 6.95
N PRO A 435 7.41 15.80 6.45
CA PRO A 435 8.48 16.74 6.71
C PRO A 435 8.26 18.03 5.93
N MET A 436 8.22 19.17 6.62
CA MET A 436 8.06 20.49 5.98
C MET A 436 8.76 21.60 6.75
N GLU A 437 8.88 22.77 6.14
CA GLU A 437 9.44 23.96 6.77
C GLU A 437 8.52 24.45 7.91
N GLU A 438 9.05 25.14 8.91
CA GLU A 438 8.35 25.45 10.15
C GLU A 438 7.07 26.26 9.92
N GLN A 439 7.16 27.34 9.14
CA GLN A 439 5.98 28.15 8.83
C GLN A 439 4.95 27.36 8.04
N ALA A 440 5.41 26.51 7.11
CA ALA A 440 4.54 25.62 6.35
C ALA A 440 3.83 24.59 7.23
N ALA A 441 4.49 24.08 8.28
CA ALA A 441 3.90 23.16 9.25
C ALA A 441 2.80 23.81 10.08
N LEU A 442 3.05 25.02 10.56
CA LEU A 442 2.06 25.83 11.28
C LEU A 442 0.87 26.19 10.40
N ASP A 443 1.11 26.56 9.14
CA ASP A 443 0.03 26.91 8.23
C ASP A 443 -0.80 25.69 7.78
N ALA A 444 -0.17 24.51 7.63
CA ALA A 444 -0.89 23.26 7.39
C ALA A 444 -1.84 22.93 8.55
N LEU A 445 -1.39 23.08 9.80
CA LEU A 445 -2.23 22.94 10.98
C LEU A 445 -3.40 23.95 10.97
N ARG A 446 -3.12 25.23 10.70
CA ARG A 446 -4.15 26.28 10.65
C ARG A 446 -5.22 26.04 9.58
N ARG A 447 -4.85 25.41 8.47
CA ARG A 447 -5.77 25.07 7.37
C ARG A 447 -6.52 23.74 7.60
N GLY A 448 -6.26 23.04 8.71
CA GLY A 448 -6.83 21.71 8.95
C GLY A 448 -6.26 20.62 8.04
N GLU A 449 -5.07 20.85 7.47
CA GLU A 449 -4.34 19.91 6.61
C GLU A 449 -3.43 18.97 7.41
N ALA A 450 -3.27 19.24 8.71
CA ALA A 450 -2.56 18.39 9.66
C ALA A 450 -3.27 18.42 11.01
N GLU A 451 -3.37 17.26 11.66
CA GLU A 451 -3.92 17.08 13.00
C GLU A 451 -2.89 17.45 14.08
N MET A 452 -1.59 17.38 13.73
CA MET A 452 -0.48 17.75 14.61
C MET A 452 0.64 18.47 13.87
N CYS A 453 1.28 19.44 14.53
CA CYS A 453 2.46 20.16 14.07
C CYS A 453 3.61 20.10 15.09
N VAL A 454 4.83 19.89 14.62
CA VAL A 454 6.07 19.97 15.41
C VAL A 454 6.95 21.08 14.83
N ALA A 455 7.12 22.17 15.59
CA ALA A 455 7.78 23.41 15.18
C ALA A 455 8.90 23.81 16.17
N SER A 456 9.96 24.49 15.70
CA SER A 456 11.08 24.93 16.54
C SER A 456 11.15 26.44 16.61
N THR A 457 10.49 27.06 17.59
CA THR A 457 10.54 28.52 17.74
C THR A 457 11.97 29.04 17.99
N GLN A 458 12.36 30.12 17.29
CA GLN A 458 13.67 30.76 17.42
C GLN A 458 13.85 31.48 18.76
N THR A 459 14.19 30.73 19.81
CA THR A 459 14.89 31.26 21.00
C THR A 459 15.82 30.19 21.58
N GLY A 460 16.81 29.72 20.83
CA GLY A 460 18.00 29.02 21.37
C GLY A 460 17.81 27.72 22.17
N GLU A 461 16.59 27.29 22.45
CA GLU A 461 16.24 26.05 23.16
C GLU A 461 14.98 25.46 22.48
N PHE A 462 15.07 24.23 21.96
CA PHE A 462 14.01 23.54 21.22
C PHE A 462 12.71 23.39 22.04
N ARG A 463 11.60 24.10 21.75
CA ARG A 463 10.33 23.89 22.49
C ARG A 463 9.02 24.30 21.76
N THR A 464 8.46 23.52 20.82
CA THR A 464 6.98 23.56 20.54
C THR A 464 6.43 22.30 19.81
N VAL A 465 5.38 21.68 20.35
CA VAL A 465 4.51 20.71 19.65
C VAL A 465 3.07 21.22 19.80
N ALA A 466 2.33 21.33 18.69
CA ALA A 466 0.92 21.75 18.69
C ALA A 466 0.04 20.61 18.14
N VAL A 467 -0.92 20.14 18.93
CA VAL A 467 -1.94 19.15 18.53
C VAL A 467 -3.29 19.86 18.55
N VAL A 468 -4.16 19.66 17.55
CA VAL A 468 -5.51 20.24 17.58
C VAL A 468 -6.56 19.24 17.11
N GLU A 469 -7.46 18.87 18.02
CA GLU A 469 -8.89 18.72 17.70
C GLU A 469 -9.71 19.24 18.90
N GLU A 470 -10.60 20.20 18.60
CA GLU A 470 -11.55 20.94 19.48
C GLU A 470 -11.08 21.38 20.89
N GLY A 471 -10.59 22.63 20.97
CA GLY A 471 -10.20 23.30 22.22
C GLY A 471 -8.69 23.54 22.28
N ILE A 472 -8.25 24.79 22.08
CA ILE A 472 -6.83 25.12 21.91
C ILE A 472 -6.13 25.19 23.27
N ASP A 473 -5.13 24.32 23.50
CA ASP A 473 -4.09 24.52 24.52
C ASP A 473 -2.70 24.50 23.86
N MET A 474 -1.92 25.58 24.03
CA MET A 474 -0.51 25.64 23.65
C MET A 474 0.34 24.98 24.73
N VAL A 475 1.17 23.99 24.39
CA VAL A 475 2.10 23.39 25.36
C VAL A 475 3.56 23.54 24.92
N SER A 476 4.31 24.31 25.72
CA SER A 476 5.76 24.49 25.58
C SER A 476 6.45 23.60 26.61
N PHE A 477 7.32 22.69 26.16
CA PHE A 477 8.10 21.85 27.06
C PHE A 477 9.56 21.94 26.76
N GLY A 478 10.35 21.94 27.82
CA GLY A 478 11.78 21.83 27.73
C GLY A 478 12.70 20.98 28.59
N ASN A 479 13.82 20.70 27.93
CA ASN A 479 15.01 19.93 28.28
C ASN A 479 14.72 18.48 28.67
N THR A 480 14.60 17.67 27.61
CA THR A 480 14.55 16.20 27.55
C THR A 480 13.46 15.54 28.39
N GLU A 481 12.31 15.29 27.78
CA GLU A 481 11.55 14.03 27.83
C GLU A 481 10.31 14.12 26.93
N THR A 482 9.94 12.98 26.37
CA THR A 482 8.88 12.72 25.37
C THR A 482 7.52 13.32 25.76
N ILE A 483 6.86 14.01 24.83
CA ILE A 483 5.48 14.52 25.01
C ILE A 483 4.50 13.52 24.40
N ILE A 484 3.55 13.08 25.23
CA ILE A 484 2.49 12.11 24.95
C ILE A 484 1.17 12.87 24.86
N SER A 485 0.33 12.53 23.87
CA SER A 485 -1.04 13.03 23.76
C SER A 485 -1.94 12.41 24.83
N PRO A 486 -2.72 13.20 25.60
CA PRO A 486 -3.72 12.67 26.56
C PRO A 486 -4.83 11.86 25.88
N LEU A 487 -5.03 12.01 24.57
CA LEU A 487 -6.12 11.36 23.82
C LEU A 487 -5.89 9.87 23.54
N LEU A 488 -4.75 9.31 23.95
CA LEU A 488 -4.41 7.88 23.74
C LEU A 488 -4.40 7.04 25.03
N TRP A 489 -4.70 7.65 26.18
CA TRP A 489 -4.56 7.00 27.49
C TRP A 489 -5.90 7.07 28.21
N GLU A 490 -6.51 5.90 28.45
CA GLU A 490 -7.82 5.79 29.08
C GLU A 490 -7.78 5.97 30.61
N ASP A 491 -6.60 6.09 31.22
CA ASP A 491 -6.39 6.08 32.68
C ASP A 491 -5.56 7.28 33.19
N GLU A 492 -6.19 8.10 34.03
CA GLU A 492 -5.64 9.31 34.66
C GLU A 492 -4.49 9.00 35.65
N GLU A 493 -4.46 7.80 36.25
CA GLU A 493 -3.46 7.39 37.24
C GLU A 493 -2.10 7.07 36.59
N GLN A 494 -2.11 6.62 35.33
CA GLN A 494 -0.91 6.37 34.54
C GLN A 494 -0.20 7.66 34.12
N ILE A 495 -0.98 8.67 33.74
CA ILE A 495 -0.49 9.99 33.35
C ILE A 495 0.23 10.66 34.54
N ALA A 496 -0.37 10.57 35.74
CA ALA A 496 0.18 11.13 36.97
C ALA A 496 1.51 10.44 37.40
N ARG A 497 1.62 9.10 37.25
CA ARG A 497 2.87 8.37 37.53
C ARG A 497 3.99 8.71 36.55
N TYR A 498 3.66 8.92 35.27
CA TYR A 498 4.64 9.22 34.22
C TYR A 498 5.25 10.63 34.37
N LEU A 499 4.45 11.62 34.74
CA LEU A 499 4.89 13.03 34.82
C LEU A 499 5.55 13.43 36.14
N GLN A 500 5.65 12.53 37.13
CA GLN A 500 6.28 12.74 38.45
C GLN A 500 5.93 14.09 39.12
N GLY A 501 4.71 14.61 38.91
CA GLY A 501 4.24 15.87 39.51
C GLY A 501 4.85 17.17 38.96
N LYS A 502 5.48 17.15 37.77
CA LYS A 502 6.11 18.35 37.18
C LYS A 502 5.46 18.74 35.86
N ALA A 503 4.31 19.39 35.91
CA ALA A 503 3.70 20.02 34.74
C ALA A 503 3.44 21.52 35.01
N LEU A 504 3.74 22.35 34.01
CA LEU A 504 3.46 23.79 34.00
C LEU A 504 2.29 24.01 33.04
N PHE A 505 1.16 24.47 33.60
CA PHE A 505 -0.04 24.79 32.82
C PHE A 505 -0.14 26.31 32.65
N HIS A 506 -0.52 26.76 31.46
CA HIS A 506 -0.81 28.17 31.21
C HIS A 506 -2.31 28.40 31.38
N ALA A 507 -2.69 29.36 32.23
CA ALA A 507 -4.08 29.78 32.43
C ALA A 507 -4.18 31.28 32.16
N THR A 508 -5.29 31.71 31.56
CA THR A 508 -5.49 33.11 31.14
C THR A 508 -6.08 33.98 32.24
N SER A 509 -6.59 33.35 33.30
CA SER A 509 -7.10 34.01 34.51
C SER A 509 -6.78 33.22 35.78
N GLU A 510 -6.83 33.91 36.93
CA GLU A 510 -6.51 33.32 38.24
C GLU A 510 -7.54 32.26 38.67
N ASP A 511 -8.81 32.46 38.31
CA ASP A 511 -9.89 31.51 38.60
C ASP A 511 -9.76 30.21 37.78
N GLU A 512 -9.35 30.34 36.51
CA GLU A 512 -9.11 29.23 35.61
C GLU A 512 -7.89 28.41 36.06
N ALA A 513 -6.81 29.09 36.48
CA ALA A 513 -5.63 28.44 37.07
C ALA A 513 -5.99 27.65 38.33
N ALA A 514 -6.81 28.24 39.22
CA ALA A 514 -7.21 27.63 40.49
C ALA A 514 -8.21 26.48 40.31
N ALA A 515 -9.03 26.49 39.26
CA ALA A 515 -9.91 25.37 38.91
C ALA A 515 -9.12 24.19 38.33
N LEU A 516 -8.16 24.49 37.45
CA LEU A 516 -7.31 23.47 36.83
C LEU A 516 -6.41 22.78 37.85
N ALA A 517 -5.78 23.55 38.75
CA ALA A 517 -4.94 23.01 39.82
C ALA A 517 -5.71 22.10 40.78
N ARG A 518 -6.98 22.45 41.10
CA ARG A 518 -7.87 21.64 41.93
C ARG A 518 -8.30 20.34 41.25
N ARG A 519 -8.58 20.36 39.94
CA ARG A 519 -8.90 19.15 39.16
C ARG A 519 -7.72 18.18 39.07
N MET A 520 -6.50 18.71 39.04
CA MET A 520 -5.27 17.95 38.74
C MET A 520 -4.46 17.56 39.99
N GLY A 521 -4.87 18.00 41.19
CA GLY A 521 -4.17 17.70 42.45
C GLY A 521 -2.75 18.28 42.52
N CYS A 522 -2.44 19.33 41.75
CA CYS A 522 -1.10 19.90 41.61
C CYS A 522 -0.99 21.31 42.22
N SER A 523 0.24 21.71 42.56
CA SER A 523 0.58 23.09 42.96
C SER A 523 0.51 24.05 41.76
N TYR A 524 0.06 25.29 41.94
CA TYR A 524 0.08 26.33 40.89
C TYR A 524 0.87 27.59 41.29
N LEU A 525 1.32 28.35 40.29
CA LEU A 525 2.14 29.57 40.45
C LEU A 525 1.28 30.84 40.28
N ARG A 526 1.48 31.83 41.15
CA ARG A 526 0.83 33.16 41.07
C ARG A 526 1.79 34.23 40.56
N TYR A 527 1.32 35.11 39.67
CA TYR A 527 2.06 36.28 39.18
C TYR A 527 1.48 37.59 39.76
N SER A 528 2.35 38.55 40.05
CA SER A 528 1.97 39.95 40.20
C SER A 528 3.11 40.87 39.75
N GLY A 529 2.92 41.67 38.70
CA GLY A 529 3.72 42.89 38.44
C GLY A 529 4.49 42.94 37.11
N GLY A 530 4.19 44.01 36.33
CA GLY A 530 4.44 44.19 34.89
C GLY A 530 5.86 44.41 34.35
N GLU A 531 5.87 44.55 33.01
CA GLU A 531 6.96 44.86 32.09
C GLU A 531 8.15 43.86 32.01
N GLY A 532 7.88 42.73 31.35
CA GLY A 532 8.77 42.25 30.28
C GLY A 532 10.01 41.41 30.65
N ARG A 533 10.19 40.97 31.91
CA ARG A 533 11.20 39.94 32.26
C ARG A 533 10.68 38.96 33.31
N TRP A 534 10.87 37.65 33.07
CA TRP A 534 10.48 36.58 34.00
C TRP A 534 11.45 36.50 35.17
N LYS A 535 10.95 36.58 36.41
CA LYS A 535 11.71 36.23 37.62
C LYS A 535 10.81 35.42 38.54
N VAL A 536 11.20 34.18 38.84
CA VAL A 536 10.47 33.27 39.73
C VAL A 536 10.60 33.78 41.16
N SER A 537 9.49 33.95 41.89
CA SER A 537 9.54 34.47 43.26
C SER A 537 8.99 33.53 44.34
N HIS A 538 7.97 32.68 44.14
CA HIS A 538 7.46 31.76 45.19
C HIS A 538 6.84 30.45 44.65
N TYR A 539 6.88 29.37 45.44
CA TYR A 539 6.20 28.09 45.20
C TYR A 539 5.37 27.70 46.44
N LEU A 540 4.14 27.23 46.25
CA LEU A 540 3.30 26.69 47.33
C LEU A 540 3.18 25.17 47.15
N LEU A 541 3.67 24.39 48.12
CA LEU A 541 3.56 22.93 48.14
C LEU A 541 2.40 22.51 49.05
N SER A 542 1.45 21.74 48.50
CA SER A 542 0.44 21.05 49.31
C SER A 542 1.11 19.90 50.07
N ARG A 543 0.91 19.82 51.39
CA ARG A 543 1.46 18.73 52.23
C ARG A 543 0.57 17.49 52.32
N GLY A 544 -0.41 17.35 51.43
CA GLY A 544 -1.25 16.14 51.32
C GLY A 544 -2.39 16.04 52.34
N ASP A 545 -2.54 17.03 53.21
CA ASP A 545 -3.55 17.13 54.28
C ASP A 545 -4.52 18.33 54.09
N GLY A 546 -4.46 18.99 52.94
CA GLY A 546 -5.43 20.02 52.53
C GLY A 546 -5.19 21.43 53.06
N ALA A 547 -4.12 21.67 53.84
CA ALA A 547 -3.68 23.01 54.22
C ALA A 547 -2.58 23.54 53.27
N TRP A 548 -2.72 24.79 52.84
CA TRP A 548 -1.75 25.50 51.99
C TRP A 548 -0.84 26.40 52.86
N GLY A 549 0.48 26.27 52.74
CA GLY A 549 1.47 27.10 53.44
C GLY A 549 2.45 27.76 52.45
N HIS A 550 2.69 29.06 52.63
CA HIS A 550 3.41 29.96 51.71
C HIS A 550 4.85 29.57 51.35
#